data_AF-A0A9D8K1Q2-F1
#
_entry.id   AF-A0A9D8K1Q2-F1
#
_cell.length_a   1.000
_cell.length_b   1.000
_cell.length_c   1.000
_cell.angle_alpha   90.00
_cell.angle_beta   90.00
_cell.angle_gamma   90.00
#
_symmetry.space_group_name_H-M   'P 1'
#
loop_
_entity.id
_entity.type
_entity.pdbx_description
1 polymer ?
#
loop_
_entity_poly.entity_id
_entity_poly.type
_entity_poly.pdbx_seq_one_letter_code
_entity_poly.pdbx_strand_id
1 'polypeptide(L)'
;MTTDVKPAKPEAKPREHRRGLNISMPQVAAVLVLVLVLWVIIDFNGRIQTEQRISAEADQLSVEVTALAATQSALATELAYVSSDAYVAEWAHRDGRYVQPGEVLVVPVPAEAVTPTPIPRPTPQPTPSSNLQIWLDLFFANGS
;
A
#
# COMPACT_ATOMS: atom_id res chain seq x y z
N MET A 1 42.44 92.45 23.76
CA MET A 1 42.66 91.58 24.93
C MET A 1 41.31 91.38 25.60
N THR A 2 40.61 90.31 25.24
CA THR A 2 40.52 89.05 26.02
C THR A 2 39.66 89.24 27.26
N THR A 3 38.35 89.08 27.11
CA THR A 3 37.57 87.86 27.46
C THR A 3 37.55 87.59 28.97
N ASP A 4 36.37 87.73 29.57
CA ASP A 4 35.98 86.76 30.59
C ASP A 4 34.50 86.40 30.41
N VAL A 5 34.30 85.11 30.19
CA VAL A 5 33.07 84.46 29.76
C VAL A 5 32.39 83.93 31.01
N LYS A 6 31.20 84.46 31.31
CA LYS A 6 30.34 83.95 32.36
C LYS A 6 29.78 82.58 31.92
N PRO A 7 30.00 81.49 32.70
CA PRO A 7 29.74 80.15 32.21
C PRO A 7 28.26 79.84 32.09
N ALA A 8 27.92 79.15 31.00
CA ALA A 8 26.60 78.63 30.70
C ALA A 8 26.09 77.69 31.81
N LYS A 9 24.85 77.92 32.22
CA LYS A 9 24.09 77.05 33.12
C LYS A 9 23.85 75.72 32.41
N PRO A 10 24.30 74.57 32.95
CA PRO A 10 24.15 73.29 32.26
C PRO A 10 22.68 72.90 32.23
N GLU A 11 22.22 72.56 31.03
CA GLU A 11 20.89 72.01 30.76
C GLU A 11 20.65 70.75 31.60
N ALA A 12 19.64 70.80 32.47
CA ALA A 12 19.17 69.62 33.15
C ALA A 12 18.45 68.73 32.13
N LYS A 13 19.14 67.70 31.63
CA LYS A 13 18.54 66.66 30.79
C LYS A 13 17.33 66.05 31.52
N PRO A 14 16.17 65.92 30.86
CA PRO A 14 15.02 65.28 31.47
C PRO A 14 15.41 63.85 31.84
N ARG A 15 15.21 63.51 33.11
CA ARG A 15 15.52 62.20 33.67
C ARG A 15 14.67 61.17 32.93
N GLU A 16 15.35 60.33 32.16
CA GLU A 16 14.80 59.14 31.54
C GLU A 16 14.13 58.32 32.65
N HIS A 17 12.81 58.25 32.63
CA HIS A 17 12.06 57.36 33.49
C HIS A 17 12.35 55.95 32.99
N ARG A 18 13.42 55.36 33.53
CA ARG A 18 13.61 53.91 33.52
C ARG A 18 12.41 53.34 34.24
N ARG A 19 11.39 52.96 33.46
CA ARG A 19 10.26 52.20 33.97
C ARG A 19 10.86 50.95 34.57
N GLY A 20 10.99 50.94 35.89
CA GLY A 20 11.21 49.71 36.63
C GLY A 20 10.17 48.74 36.12
N LEU A 21 10.61 47.56 35.70
CA LEU A 21 9.73 46.43 35.49
C LEU A 21 9.11 46.17 36.85
N ASN A 22 8.00 46.85 37.14
CA ASN A 22 7.21 46.64 38.33
C ASN A 22 6.51 45.32 38.09
N ILE A 23 7.25 44.24 38.32
CA ILE A 23 6.76 42.88 38.24
C ILE A 23 5.71 42.79 39.36
N SER A 24 4.48 43.08 38.98
CA SER A 24 3.34 43.00 39.87
C SER A 24 3.11 41.52 40.13
N MET A 25 2.97 41.11 41.40
CA MET A 25 2.62 39.74 41.80
C MET A 25 1.59 39.04 40.87
N PRO A 26 0.50 39.72 40.44
CA PRO A 26 -0.44 39.15 39.46
C PRO A 26 0.13 38.91 38.06
N GLN A 27 1.12 39.68 37.58
CA GLN A 27 1.80 39.40 36.32
C GLN A 27 2.63 38.12 36.38
N VAL A 28 3.29 37.85 37.51
CA VAL A 28 4.03 36.59 37.70
C VAL A 28 3.06 35.41 37.67
N ALA A 29 1.92 35.54 38.36
CA ALA A 29 0.87 34.52 38.34
C ALA A 29 0.30 34.30 36.93
N ALA A 30 0.05 35.36 36.17
CA ALA A 30 -0.44 35.27 34.79
C ALA A 30 0.56 34.56 33.87
N VAL A 31 1.86 34.88 34.00
CA VAL A 31 2.93 34.21 33.23
C VAL A 31 3.03 32.74 33.62
N LEU A 32 2.93 32.39 34.91
CA LEU A 32 2.92 31.01 35.38
C LEU A 32 1.75 30.20 34.81
N VAL A 33 0.54 30.77 34.84
CA VAL A 33 -0.66 30.14 34.26
C VAL A 33 -0.50 29.96 32.76
N LEU A 34 0.03 30.97 32.06
CA LEU A 34 0.27 30.89 30.62
C LEU A 34 1.26 29.76 30.28
N VAL A 35 2.37 29.66 31.02
CA VAL A 35 3.36 28.58 30.85
C VAL A 35 2.75 27.21 31.12
N LEU A 36 1.92 27.09 32.17
CA LEU A 36 1.22 25.84 32.49
C LEU A 36 0.28 25.42 31.35
N VAL A 37 -0.50 26.35 30.81
CA VAL A 37 -1.42 26.10 29.68
C VAL A 37 -0.65 25.67 28.43
N LEU A 38 0.44 26.36 28.10
CA LEU A 38 1.32 25.98 26.99
C LEU A 38 1.93 24.58 27.18
N TRP A 39 2.35 24.24 28.40
CA TRP A 39 2.87 22.92 28.72
C TRP A 39 1.81 21.82 28.55
N VAL A 40 0.58 22.05 29.03
CA VAL A 40 -0.54 21.11 28.86
C VAL A 40 -0.88 20.92 27.39
N ILE A 41 -0.88 21.98 26.56
CA ILE A 41 -1.15 21.85 25.12
C ILE A 41 -0.07 20.99 24.43
N ILE A 42 1.20 21.14 24.81
CA ILE A 42 2.32 20.35 24.26
C ILE A 42 2.23 18.88 24.71
N ASP A 43 1.96 18.63 25.99
CA ASP A 43 1.82 17.27 26.54
C ASP A 43 0.58 16.55 25.97
N PHE A 44 -0.54 17.27 25.85
CA PHE A 44 -1.79 16.75 25.27
C PHE A 44 -1.63 16.39 23.79
N ASN A 45 -0.84 17.17 23.03
CA ASN A 45 -0.53 16.85 21.63
C ASN A 45 0.35 15.59 21.48
N GLY A 46 1.21 15.31 22.47
CA GLY A 46 2.06 14.13 22.49
C GLY A 46 1.35 12.85 22.93
N ARG A 47 0.37 12.95 23.83
CA ARG A 47 -0.28 11.79 24.48
C ARG A 47 -1.37 11.11 23.67
N ILE A 48 -1.98 11.80 22.70
CA ILE A 48 -3.00 11.20 21.82
C ILE A 48 -2.39 10.14 20.87
N GLN A 49 -1.06 10.10 20.73
CA GLN A 49 -0.37 9.20 19.80
C GLN A 49 0.38 8.04 20.48
N THR A 50 0.20 7.81 21.79
CA THR A 50 0.91 6.72 22.49
C THR A 50 0.14 5.40 22.53
N GLU A 51 -1.19 5.40 22.37
CA GLU A 51 -1.94 4.14 22.21
C GLU A 51 -1.99 3.64 20.76
N GLN A 52 -1.99 4.54 19.77
CA GLN A 52 -2.10 4.12 18.37
C GLN A 52 -0.81 3.51 17.81
N ARG A 53 0.35 3.83 18.39
CA ARG A 53 1.64 3.31 17.92
C ARG A 53 1.88 1.85 18.31
N ILE A 54 1.49 1.47 19.53
CA ILE A 54 1.60 0.08 20.00
C ILE A 54 0.53 -0.79 19.32
N SER A 55 -0.68 -0.26 19.11
CA SER A 55 -1.74 -0.97 18.37
C SER A 55 -1.43 -1.12 16.88
N ALA A 56 -0.84 -0.12 16.23
CA ALA A 56 -0.49 -0.23 14.80
C ALA A 56 0.61 -1.25 14.53
N GLU A 57 1.59 -1.39 15.43
CA GLU A 57 2.61 -2.43 15.35
C GLU A 57 2.02 -3.82 15.65
N ALA A 58 1.11 -3.93 16.63
CA ALA A 58 0.40 -5.17 16.94
C ALA A 58 -0.52 -5.62 15.79
N ASP A 59 -1.22 -4.68 15.13
CA ASP A 59 -2.10 -4.97 13.99
C ASP A 59 -1.30 -5.50 12.79
N GLN A 60 -0.14 -4.90 12.47
CA GLN A 60 0.72 -5.39 11.39
C GLN A 60 1.27 -6.79 11.68
N LEU A 61 1.74 -7.04 12.91
CA LEU A 61 2.19 -8.37 13.34
C LEU A 61 1.04 -9.39 13.31
N SER A 62 -0.19 -8.98 13.63
CA SER A 62 -1.36 -9.87 13.60
C SER A 62 -1.72 -10.33 12.19
N VAL A 63 -1.55 -9.46 11.18
CA VAL A 63 -1.82 -9.79 9.78
C VAL A 63 -0.79 -10.80 9.25
N GLU A 64 0.48 -10.58 9.57
CA GLU A 64 1.56 -11.50 9.16
C GLU A 64 1.41 -12.88 9.82
N VAL A 65 1.09 -12.92 11.12
CA VAL A 65 0.85 -14.18 11.84
C VAL A 65 -0.38 -14.91 11.32
N THR A 66 -1.46 -14.19 10.99
CA THR A 66 -2.68 -14.81 10.44
C THR A 66 -2.43 -15.39 9.04
N ALA A 67 -1.67 -14.68 8.21
CA ALA A 67 -1.28 -15.16 6.89
C ALA A 67 -0.40 -16.43 7.00
N LEU A 68 0.61 -16.42 7.87
CA LEU A 68 1.47 -17.59 8.13
C LEU A 68 0.69 -18.78 8.69
N ALA A 69 -0.23 -18.54 9.63
CA ALA A 69 -1.08 -19.59 10.20
C ALA A 69 -2.01 -20.22 9.14
N ALA A 70 -2.56 -19.40 8.24
CA ALA A 70 -3.36 -19.88 7.11
C ALA A 70 -2.53 -20.70 6.12
N THR A 71 -1.29 -20.28 5.83
CA THR A 71 -0.37 -21.06 5.01
C THR A 71 0.00 -22.39 5.69
N GLN A 72 0.31 -22.36 6.99
CA GLN A 72 0.64 -23.56 7.76
C GLN A 72 -0.52 -24.56 7.78
N SER A 73 -1.76 -24.09 7.96
CA SER A 73 -2.94 -24.97 7.97
C SER A 73 -3.20 -25.59 6.59
N ALA A 74 -3.02 -24.82 5.51
CA ALA A 74 -3.12 -25.32 4.15
C ALA A 74 -2.06 -26.41 3.87
N LEU A 75 -0.80 -26.15 4.20
CA LEU A 75 0.29 -27.11 4.03
C LEU A 75 0.09 -28.36 4.92
N ALA A 76 -0.39 -28.19 6.15
CA ALA A 76 -0.70 -29.32 7.03
C ALA A 76 -1.83 -30.21 6.46
N THR A 77 -2.83 -29.59 5.82
CA THR A 77 -3.92 -30.31 5.17
C THR A 77 -3.43 -31.10 3.96
N GLU A 78 -2.57 -30.49 3.14
CA GLU A 78 -1.95 -31.17 2.00
C GLU A 78 -1.07 -32.34 2.47
N LEU A 79 -0.25 -32.12 3.50
CA LEU A 79 0.57 -33.18 4.09
C LEU A 79 -0.28 -34.33 4.62
N ALA A 80 -1.38 -34.02 5.32
CA ALA A 80 -2.32 -35.02 5.82
C ALA A 80 -2.93 -35.85 4.68
N TYR A 81 -3.32 -35.20 3.58
CA TYR A 81 -3.83 -35.88 2.38
C TYR A 81 -2.78 -36.78 1.75
N VAL A 82 -1.57 -36.27 1.48
CA VAL A 82 -0.48 -37.04 0.86
C VAL A 82 -0.02 -38.20 1.76
N SER A 83 -0.11 -38.04 3.09
CA SER A 83 0.20 -39.11 4.04
C SER A 83 -0.90 -40.15 4.22
N SER A 84 -2.07 -39.93 3.61
CA SER A 84 -3.23 -40.81 3.81
C SER A 84 -3.17 -42.07 2.95
N ASP A 85 -3.79 -43.14 3.42
CA ASP A 85 -3.94 -44.40 2.67
C ASP A 85 -4.69 -44.21 1.35
N ALA A 86 -5.59 -43.22 1.28
CA ALA A 86 -6.32 -42.88 0.06
C ALA A 86 -5.37 -42.37 -1.04
N TYR A 87 -4.39 -41.53 -0.69
CA TYR A 87 -3.37 -41.07 -1.62
C TYR A 87 -2.45 -42.22 -2.06
N VAL A 88 -2.08 -43.11 -1.13
CA VAL A 88 -1.29 -44.31 -1.46
C VAL A 88 -2.03 -45.20 -2.44
N ALA A 89 -3.34 -45.42 -2.24
CA ALA A 89 -4.17 -46.16 -3.18
C ALA A 89 -4.24 -45.46 -4.54
N GLU A 90 -4.52 -44.15 -4.59
CA GLU A 90 -4.59 -43.40 -5.85
C GLU A 90 -3.28 -43.48 -6.64
N TRP A 91 -2.14 -43.27 -5.98
CA TRP A 91 -0.80 -43.42 -6.57
C TRP A 91 -0.56 -44.85 -7.06
N ALA A 92 -0.93 -45.85 -6.26
CA ALA A 92 -0.76 -47.26 -6.60
C ALA A 92 -1.51 -47.61 -7.89
N HIS A 93 -2.73 -47.10 -8.08
CA HIS A 93 -3.51 -47.32 -9.30
C HIS A 93 -2.95 -46.54 -10.51
N ARG A 94 -2.65 -45.24 -10.32
CA ARG A 94 -2.30 -44.34 -11.43
C ARG A 94 -0.88 -44.53 -11.93
N ASP A 95 0.08 -44.54 -11.01
CA ASP A 95 1.51 -44.55 -11.30
C ASP A 95 2.11 -45.95 -11.13
N GLY A 96 1.72 -46.65 -10.05
CA GLY A 96 2.21 -48.00 -9.75
C GLY A 96 1.58 -49.11 -10.59
N ARG A 97 0.43 -48.85 -11.24
CA ARG A 97 -0.40 -49.85 -11.95
C ARG A 97 -0.74 -51.09 -11.09
N TYR A 98 -0.76 -50.91 -9.77
CA TYR A 98 -1.23 -51.92 -8.84
C TYR A 98 -2.75 -51.91 -8.80
N VAL A 99 -3.34 -53.09 -8.57
CA VAL A 99 -4.79 -53.30 -8.45
C VAL A 99 -5.09 -54.03 -7.17
N GLN A 100 -6.22 -53.70 -6.53
CA GLN A 100 -6.67 -54.41 -5.35
C GLN A 100 -7.23 -55.80 -5.72
N PRO A 101 -7.31 -56.75 -4.78
CA PRO A 101 -7.93 -58.05 -5.02
C PRO A 101 -9.38 -57.89 -5.52
N GLY A 102 -9.64 -58.27 -6.78
CA GLY A 102 -10.95 -58.18 -7.41
C GLY A 102 -11.12 -57.04 -8.42
N GLU A 103 -10.13 -56.15 -8.56
CA GLU A 103 -10.14 -55.08 -9.58
C GLU A 103 -9.49 -55.52 -10.90
N VAL A 104 -9.99 -54.98 -12.02
CA VAL A 104 -9.48 -55.26 -13.37
C VAL A 104 -8.89 -53.99 -13.96
N LEU A 105 -7.59 -54.01 -14.26
CA LEU A 105 -6.90 -52.89 -14.92
C LEU A 105 -7.34 -52.80 -16.39
N VAL A 106 -8.05 -51.74 -16.76
CA VAL A 106 -8.43 -51.46 -18.15
C VAL A 106 -7.43 -50.48 -18.77
N VAL A 107 -6.68 -50.93 -19.76
CA VAL A 107 -5.78 -50.07 -20.55
C VAL A 107 -6.49 -49.67 -21.84
N PRO A 108 -6.75 -48.36 -22.09
CA PRO A 108 -7.31 -47.92 -23.35
C PRO A 108 -6.34 -48.25 -24.50
N VAL A 109 -6.79 -49.10 -25.43
CA VAL A 109 -6.09 -49.29 -26.70
C VAL A 109 -6.50 -48.15 -27.61
N PRO A 110 -5.57 -47.31 -28.10
CA PRO A 110 -5.91 -46.27 -29.06
C PRO A 110 -6.53 -46.93 -30.29
N ALA A 111 -7.71 -46.45 -30.70
CA ALA A 111 -8.32 -46.88 -31.96
C ALA A 111 -7.33 -46.63 -33.10
N GLU A 112 -7.25 -47.58 -34.05
CA GLU A 112 -6.43 -47.43 -35.25
C GLU A 112 -6.71 -46.07 -35.88
N ALA A 113 -5.64 -45.38 -36.31
CA ALA A 113 -5.69 -44.03 -36.83
C ALA A 113 -6.74 -43.94 -37.95
N VAL A 114 -7.87 -43.32 -37.65
CA VAL A 114 -8.85 -42.94 -38.66
C VAL A 114 -8.15 -42.00 -39.64
N THR A 115 -8.10 -42.39 -40.92
CA THR A 115 -7.63 -41.50 -41.98
C THR A 115 -8.43 -40.19 -41.88
N PRO A 116 -7.78 -39.05 -41.63
CA PRO A 116 -8.50 -37.79 -41.46
C PRO A 116 -9.24 -37.49 -42.77
N THR A 117 -10.56 -37.32 -42.67
CA THR A 117 -11.36 -36.83 -43.80
C THR A 117 -10.83 -35.44 -44.19
N PRO A 118 -10.54 -35.17 -45.47
CA PRO A 118 -10.02 -33.88 -45.88
C PRO A 118 -11.02 -32.78 -45.50
N ILE A 119 -10.59 -31.89 -44.62
CA ILE A 119 -11.36 -30.70 -44.25
C ILE A 119 -11.42 -29.80 -45.49
N PRO A 120 -12.61 -29.41 -45.98
CA PRO A 120 -12.70 -28.49 -47.11
C PRO A 120 -11.98 -27.19 -46.76
N ARG A 121 -11.04 -26.78 -47.61
CA ARG A 121 -10.31 -25.53 -47.44
C ARG A 121 -11.31 -24.38 -47.57
N PRO A 122 -11.41 -23.45 -46.60
CA PRO A 122 -12.29 -22.30 -46.72
C PRO A 122 -11.91 -21.49 -47.96
N THR A 123 -12.89 -21.17 -48.79
CA THR A 123 -12.73 -20.22 -49.89
C THR A 123 -12.21 -18.91 -49.30
N PRO A 124 -11.15 -18.30 -49.85
CA PRO A 124 -10.65 -17.03 -49.32
C PRO A 124 -11.77 -16.00 -49.36
N GLN A 125 -12.18 -15.54 -48.19
CA GLN A 125 -13.15 -14.46 -48.06
C GLN A 125 -12.45 -13.16 -48.49
N PRO A 126 -13.07 -12.32 -49.33
CA PRO A 126 -12.49 -11.04 -49.69
C PRO A 126 -12.23 -10.25 -48.41
N THR A 127 -10.98 -9.83 -48.21
CA THR A 127 -10.60 -8.97 -47.10
C THR A 127 -11.45 -7.70 -47.17
N PRO A 128 -12.20 -7.34 -46.12
CA PRO A 128 -12.97 -6.10 -46.13
C PRO A 128 -12.00 -4.93 -46.32
N SER A 129 -12.33 -4.02 -47.23
CA SER A 129 -11.57 -2.78 -47.40
C SER A 129 -11.57 -2.02 -46.08
N SER A 130 -10.42 -1.43 -45.73
CA SER A 130 -10.34 -0.59 -44.54
C SER A 130 -11.23 0.64 -44.71
N ASN A 131 -11.82 1.13 -43.61
CA ASN A 131 -12.66 2.33 -43.65
C ASN A 131 -11.95 3.53 -44.30
N LEU A 132 -10.64 3.66 -44.11
CA LEU A 132 -9.82 4.70 -44.73
C LEU A 132 -9.78 4.55 -46.25
N GLN A 133 -9.62 3.32 -46.77
CA GLN A 133 -9.62 3.05 -48.21
C GLN A 133 -10.94 3.48 -48.85
N ILE A 134 -12.06 3.18 -48.19
CA ILE A 134 -13.40 3.60 -48.63
C ILE A 134 -13.49 5.14 -48.67
N TRP A 135 -12.98 5.82 -47.64
CA TRP A 135 -12.97 7.28 -47.60
C TRP A 135 -12.11 7.90 -48.70
N LEU A 136 -10.92 7.36 -48.96
CA LEU A 136 -10.07 7.85 -50.05
C LEU A 136 -10.72 7.64 -51.42
N ASP A 137 -11.32 6.48 -51.66
CA ASP A 137 -12.01 6.20 -52.92
C ASP A 137 -13.16 7.20 -53.16
N LEU A 138 -13.92 7.58 -52.13
CA LEU A 138 -14.99 8.57 -52.26
C LEU A 138 -14.48 9.96 -52.71
N PHE A 139 -13.27 10.35 -52.28
CA PHE A 139 -12.70 11.65 -52.63
C PHE A 139 -11.87 11.64 -53.91
N PHE A 140 -11.25 10.50 -54.26
CA PHE A 140 -10.26 10.43 -55.36
C PHE A 140 -10.65 9.50 -56.51
N ALA A 141 -11.60 8.57 -56.34
CA ALA A 141 -12.04 7.69 -57.43
C ALA A 141 -13.04 8.36 -58.38
N ASN A 142 -13.67 9.47 -57.98
CA ASN A 142 -14.61 10.23 -58.83
C ASN A 142 -13.89 11.30 -59.69
N GLY A 143 -12.68 10.99 -60.16
CA GLY A 143 -11.79 11.92 -60.86
C GLY A 143 -11.09 11.35 -62.09
N SER A 144 -11.64 10.29 -62.71
CA SER A 144 -11.24 9.76 -64.02
C SER A 144 -12.44 9.52 -64.91
#